data_AF-A0A0D2IWB3-F1
#
_entry.id   AF-A0A0D2IWB3-F1
#
_cell.length_a   1.000
_cell.length_b   1.000
_cell.length_c   1.000
_cell.angle_alpha   90.00
_cell.angle_beta   90.00
_cell.angle_gamma   90.00
#
_symmetry.space_group_name_H-M   'P 1'
#
loop_
_entity.id
_entity.type
_entity.pdbx_description
1 polymer ?
#
loop_
_entity_poly.entity_id
_entity_poly.type
_entity_poly.pdbx_seq_one_letter_code
_entity_poly.pdbx_strand_id
1 'polypeptide(L)'
;MLVKSTAAALLIAVGSVSAAAVTNIGYGTETVVMEDPDFGLCIPTMKYEGGLGGRANSEFSFLPTDPLCARGQPEALNPNIITNRICDQLSTVCSANEAAKTLCRDAQAKIRALGTRNKSTADTWNTLLGFGGALTNPDGGATEPGAAVTDLKKRGSKRAIALIPCSTSEWIDTCTGWPAPEPVVKKRSLESAPGKPKKRTVRRAVQPPMKRSEKSKRQRQFVPCSTQEWIDECTGWP
;
A
#
# COMPACT_ATOMS: atom_id res chain seq x y z
N MET A 1 -11.99 -7.98 68.76
CA MET A 1 -13.40 -7.91 69.21
C MET A 1 -14.22 -7.45 68.02
N LEU A 2 -14.76 -8.39 67.24
CA LEU A 2 -16.09 -8.99 67.38
C LEU A 2 -17.22 -8.07 66.86
N VAL A 3 -17.54 -8.25 65.57
CA VAL A 3 -18.87 -8.40 64.93
C VAL A 3 -19.97 -7.37 65.24
N LYS A 4 -20.58 -6.81 64.17
CA LYS A 4 -22.04 -6.87 63.93
C LYS A 4 -22.46 -6.41 62.53
N SER A 5 -22.99 -7.38 61.79
CA SER A 5 -23.85 -7.25 60.62
C SER A 5 -25.20 -6.62 60.96
N THR A 6 -25.78 -5.85 60.04
CA THR A 6 -27.24 -5.64 59.84
C THR A 6 -27.43 -5.15 58.39
N ALA A 7 -27.93 -5.98 57.46
CA ALA A 7 -29.34 -6.33 57.19
C ALA A 7 -30.05 -5.31 56.28
N ALA A 8 -30.55 -5.84 55.15
CA ALA A 8 -31.17 -5.16 54.02
C ALA A 8 -32.56 -4.57 54.35
N ALA A 9 -32.95 -3.53 53.60
CA ALA A 9 -34.34 -3.12 53.45
C ALA A 9 -34.65 -2.98 51.95
N LEU A 10 -35.49 -3.88 51.45
CA LEU A 10 -36.14 -3.80 50.14
C LEU A 10 -37.41 -2.96 50.32
N LEU A 11 -37.57 -1.89 49.53
CA LEU A 11 -38.82 -1.15 49.42
C LEU A 11 -39.31 -1.24 47.98
N ILE A 12 -40.32 -2.10 47.76
CA ILE A 12 -41.18 -2.07 46.58
C ILE A 12 -42.33 -1.14 46.92
N ALA A 13 -42.42 0.00 46.24
CA ALA A 13 -43.59 0.86 46.26
C ALA A 13 -44.30 0.77 44.90
N VAL A 14 -45.41 0.04 44.87
CA VAL A 14 -46.37 0.03 43.76
C VAL A 14 -47.32 1.21 43.99
N GLY A 15 -47.13 2.29 43.24
CA GLY A 15 -47.99 3.47 43.26
C GLY A 15 -48.99 3.44 42.11
N SER A 16 -50.27 3.41 42.45
CA SER A 16 -51.41 3.41 41.53
C SER A 16 -51.47 4.67 40.65
N VAL A 17 -51.83 4.45 39.38
CA VAL A 17 -52.15 5.44 38.35
C VAL A 17 -53.21 6.45 38.81
N SER A 18 -52.91 7.75 38.67
CA SER A 18 -53.90 8.81 38.57
C SER A 18 -53.92 9.31 37.13
N ALA A 19 -55.03 9.09 36.44
CA ALA A 19 -55.31 9.60 35.10
C ALA A 19 -55.95 10.99 35.20
N ALA A 20 -55.15 12.06 35.04
CA ALA A 20 -55.61 13.39 34.63
C ALA A 20 -54.41 14.36 34.46
N ALA A 21 -53.62 14.16 33.40
CA ALA A 21 -52.86 15.19 32.68
C ALA A 21 -52.21 14.55 31.45
N VAL A 22 -53.05 14.08 30.52
CA VAL A 22 -52.62 13.80 29.16
C VAL A 22 -52.61 15.13 28.41
N THR A 23 -51.47 15.81 28.41
CA THR A 23 -51.00 16.73 27.34
C THR A 23 -49.57 17.17 27.62
N ASN A 24 -48.62 16.25 27.45
CA ASN A 24 -47.32 16.55 26.86
C ASN A 24 -46.63 15.24 26.44
N ILE A 25 -47.24 14.55 25.47
CA ILE A 25 -46.42 13.79 24.53
C ILE A 25 -45.84 14.87 23.61
N GLY A 26 -44.75 15.48 24.07
CA GLY A 26 -43.86 16.22 23.20
C GLY A 26 -43.31 15.23 22.19
N TYR A 27 -43.95 15.15 21.04
CA TYR A 27 -43.29 14.73 19.81
C TYR A 27 -41.97 15.49 19.72
N GLY A 28 -40.87 14.75 19.64
CA GLY A 28 -39.57 15.32 19.27
C GLY A 28 -38.52 15.39 20.38
N THR A 29 -38.38 14.38 21.24
CA THR A 29 -37.01 13.85 21.35
C THR A 29 -36.75 13.14 20.04
N GLU A 30 -36.33 13.90 19.03
CA GLU A 30 -35.44 13.35 18.02
C GLU A 30 -34.30 12.73 18.84
N THR A 31 -34.33 11.42 19.00
CA THR A 31 -33.07 10.69 18.99
C THR A 31 -32.35 11.29 17.80
N VAL A 32 -31.31 12.09 18.05
CA VAL A 32 -30.37 12.48 17.01
C VAL A 32 -29.83 11.14 16.55
N VAL A 33 -30.49 10.55 15.55
CA VAL A 33 -29.96 9.45 14.80
C VAL A 33 -28.80 10.13 14.12
N MET A 34 -27.62 10.09 14.76
CA MET A 34 -26.41 10.44 14.08
C MET A 34 -26.37 9.45 12.93
N GLU A 35 -26.72 9.92 11.74
CA GLU A 35 -26.60 9.11 10.55
C GLU A 35 -25.17 8.59 10.49
N ASP A 36 -25.00 7.32 10.14
CA ASP A 36 -23.68 6.81 9.90
C ASP A 36 -23.00 7.66 8.80
N PRO A 37 -21.69 7.92 8.92
CA PRO A 37 -20.97 8.72 7.95
C PRO A 37 -21.03 8.04 6.57
N ASP A 38 -21.67 8.69 5.61
CA ASP A 38 -21.69 8.30 4.20
C ASP A 38 -20.84 9.28 3.38
N PHE A 39 -19.73 8.79 2.86
CA PHE A 39 -18.78 9.56 2.05
C PHE A 39 -19.20 9.71 0.58
N GLY A 40 -20.36 9.14 0.21
CA GLY A 40 -20.93 9.18 -1.12
C GLY A 40 -20.04 8.47 -2.15
N LEU A 41 -19.65 9.19 -3.20
CA LEU A 41 -18.87 8.64 -4.31
C LEU A 41 -17.37 8.48 -4.01
N CYS A 42 -16.89 9.01 -2.89
CA CYS A 42 -15.47 9.08 -2.59
C CYS A 42 -15.05 8.09 -1.52
N ILE A 43 -13.83 7.57 -1.65
CA ILE A 43 -13.15 6.82 -0.59
C ILE A 43 -12.09 7.74 0.03
N PRO A 44 -12.37 8.47 1.13
CA PRO A 44 -11.54 9.57 1.63
C PRO A 44 -10.24 9.11 2.32
N THR A 45 -9.55 8.12 1.78
CA THR A 45 -8.30 7.58 2.31
C THR A 45 -7.09 8.37 1.83
N MET A 46 -6.04 8.31 2.63
CA MET A 46 -4.75 8.94 2.39
C MET A 46 -3.66 7.88 2.25
N LYS A 47 -2.77 8.09 1.29
CA LYS A 47 -1.54 7.30 1.12
C LYS A 47 -0.31 8.12 1.48
N TYR A 48 0.76 7.40 1.84
CA TYR A 48 2.08 7.93 2.14
C TYR A 48 3.12 6.99 1.51
N GLU A 49 3.73 7.43 0.42
CA GLU A 49 4.66 6.61 -0.35
C GLU A 49 5.80 7.45 -0.91
N GLY A 50 6.93 6.77 -1.11
CA GLY A 50 8.13 7.35 -1.69
C GLY A 50 8.11 7.30 -3.22
N GLY A 51 8.65 8.32 -3.88
CA GLY A 51 8.83 8.33 -5.35
C GLY A 51 7.65 8.87 -6.14
N LEU A 52 6.69 9.51 -5.48
CA LEU A 52 5.59 10.20 -6.15
C LEU A 52 6.08 11.35 -7.05
N GLY A 53 5.38 11.57 -8.17
CA GLY A 53 5.67 12.68 -9.08
C GLY A 53 7.02 12.57 -9.81
N GLY A 54 7.60 11.36 -9.90
CA GLY A 54 8.91 11.14 -10.52
C GLY A 54 10.10 11.51 -9.62
N ARG A 55 9.86 11.73 -8.32
CA ARG A 55 10.92 11.96 -7.33
C ARG A 55 11.63 10.66 -6.94
N ALA A 56 12.70 10.77 -6.17
CA ALA A 56 13.41 9.60 -5.67
C ALA A 56 12.52 8.74 -4.75
N ASN A 57 12.70 7.42 -4.74
CA ASN A 57 11.97 6.51 -3.87
C ASN A 57 12.17 6.80 -2.36
N SER A 58 13.19 7.58 -2.01
CA SER A 58 13.44 8.06 -0.64
C SER A 58 12.67 9.34 -0.28
N GLU A 59 12.00 9.98 -1.23
CA GLU A 59 11.23 11.20 -1.03
C GLU A 59 9.74 10.87 -0.94
N PHE A 60 9.22 10.99 0.27
CA PHE A 60 7.86 10.58 0.62
C PHE A 60 6.93 11.77 0.66
N SER A 61 5.71 11.55 0.22
CA SER A 61 4.65 12.55 0.27
C SER A 61 3.29 11.91 0.51
N PHE A 62 2.36 12.74 0.92
CA PHE A 62 0.96 12.39 1.06
C PHE A 62 0.20 12.71 -0.22
N LEU A 63 -0.79 11.88 -0.54
CA LEU A 63 -1.77 12.12 -1.59
C LEU A 63 -3.10 11.46 -1.18
N PRO A 64 -4.26 11.97 -1.61
CA PRO A 64 -5.49 11.18 -1.53
C PRO A 64 -5.33 9.92 -2.37
N THR A 65 -5.81 8.78 -1.88
CA THR A 65 -5.80 7.54 -2.66
C THR A 65 -6.92 7.54 -3.69
N ASP A 66 -8.05 8.13 -3.33
CA ASP A 66 -9.22 8.19 -4.21
C ASP A 66 -9.00 9.18 -5.37
N PRO A 67 -9.21 8.73 -6.63
CA PRO A 67 -8.99 9.58 -7.81
C PRO A 67 -9.88 10.82 -7.85
N LEU A 68 -11.11 10.77 -7.34
CA LEU A 68 -11.99 11.95 -7.30
C LEU A 68 -11.44 12.98 -6.31
N CYS A 69 -10.96 12.53 -5.15
CA CYS A 69 -10.31 13.37 -4.15
C CYS A 69 -8.99 13.98 -4.66
N ALA A 70 -8.20 13.19 -5.40
CA ALA A 70 -6.87 13.57 -5.89
C ALA A 70 -6.88 14.52 -7.10
N ARG A 71 -8.00 14.65 -7.82
CA ARG A 71 -8.08 15.42 -9.09
C ARG A 71 -7.55 16.84 -8.99
N GLY A 72 -6.46 17.15 -9.69
CA GLY A 72 -5.90 18.50 -9.73
C GLY A 72 -5.19 18.93 -8.45
N GLN A 73 -4.84 17.99 -7.57
CA GLN A 73 -3.91 18.24 -6.47
C GLN A 73 -2.59 17.51 -6.72
N PRO A 74 -1.46 18.23 -6.65
CA PRO A 74 -0.18 17.57 -6.51
C PRO A 74 -0.06 16.93 -5.13
N GLU A 75 0.86 16.00 -5.01
CA GLU A 75 1.27 15.43 -3.75
C GLU A 75 1.87 16.49 -2.79
N ALA A 76 1.74 16.26 -1.49
CA ALA A 76 2.18 17.23 -0.49
C ALA A 76 3.03 16.60 0.61
N LEU A 77 4.07 17.32 1.05
CA LEU A 77 4.84 16.94 2.25
C LEU A 77 4.08 17.21 3.55
N ASN A 78 3.02 18.03 3.50
CA ASN A 78 2.23 18.40 4.66
C ASN A 78 0.87 17.67 4.62
N PRO A 79 0.61 16.75 5.57
CA PRO A 79 -0.64 15.98 5.59
C PRO A 79 -1.87 16.89 5.75
N ASN A 80 -1.73 18.07 6.36
CA ASN A 80 -2.84 19.01 6.54
C ASN A 80 -3.36 19.58 5.21
N ILE A 81 -2.52 19.66 4.18
CA ILE A 81 -2.95 20.07 2.83
C ILE A 81 -3.85 18.98 2.22
N ILE A 82 -3.48 17.71 2.41
CA ILE A 82 -4.23 16.57 1.88
C ILE A 82 -5.54 16.36 2.64
N THR A 83 -5.55 16.48 3.97
CA THR A 83 -6.81 16.39 4.75
C THR A 83 -7.80 17.51 4.37
N ASN A 84 -7.32 18.75 4.20
CA ASN A 84 -8.14 19.86 3.71
C ASN A 84 -8.77 19.50 2.36
N ARG A 85 -7.94 19.04 1.42
CA ARG A 85 -8.42 18.63 0.11
C ARG A 85 -9.53 17.60 0.21
N ILE A 86 -9.30 16.51 0.95
CA ILE A 86 -10.27 15.41 1.04
C ILE A 86 -11.59 15.94 1.61
N CYS A 87 -11.57 16.71 2.71
CA CYS A 87 -12.81 17.25 3.29
C CYS A 87 -13.52 18.25 2.37
N ASP A 88 -12.78 19.01 1.56
CA ASP A 88 -13.36 19.94 0.58
C ASP A 88 -14.03 19.18 -0.58
N GLN A 89 -13.44 18.06 -1.02
CA GLN A 89 -14.05 17.19 -2.03
C GLN A 89 -15.31 16.50 -1.50
N LEU A 90 -15.29 16.03 -0.24
CA LEU A 90 -16.48 15.49 0.43
C LEU A 90 -17.65 16.48 0.45
N SER A 91 -17.34 17.78 0.56
CA SER A 91 -18.34 18.86 0.60
C SER A 91 -18.83 19.30 -0.79
N THR A 92 -18.21 18.83 -1.88
CA THR A 92 -18.48 19.34 -3.23
C THR A 92 -18.84 18.24 -4.22
N VAL A 93 -17.91 17.37 -4.57
CA VAL A 93 -18.04 16.42 -5.69
C VAL A 93 -18.42 15.01 -5.25
N CYS A 94 -18.22 14.68 -3.97
CA CYS A 94 -18.45 13.34 -3.45
C CYS A 94 -19.90 13.10 -3.04
N SER A 95 -20.72 14.14 -2.90
CA SER A 95 -22.10 14.04 -2.38
C SER A 95 -22.18 13.37 -1.00
N ALA A 96 -21.22 13.64 -0.12
CA ALA A 96 -21.20 13.07 1.24
C ALA A 96 -22.29 13.68 2.13
N ASN A 97 -22.78 12.92 3.11
CA ASN A 97 -23.74 13.41 4.10
C ASN A 97 -23.07 14.32 5.16
N GLU A 98 -23.87 14.98 5.98
CA GLU A 98 -23.36 15.90 7.01
C GLU A 98 -22.55 15.19 8.11
N ALA A 99 -22.91 13.94 8.43
CA ALA A 99 -22.15 13.12 9.38
C ALA A 99 -20.72 12.84 8.88
N ALA A 100 -20.55 12.49 7.60
CA ALA A 100 -19.25 12.27 6.97
C ALA A 100 -18.40 13.56 6.91
N LYS A 101 -19.02 14.71 6.59
CA LYS A 101 -18.32 16.00 6.60
C LYS A 101 -17.84 16.37 7.99
N THR A 102 -18.68 16.18 9.00
CA THR A 102 -18.33 16.42 10.41
C THR A 102 -17.19 15.51 10.85
N LEU A 103 -17.29 14.20 10.57
CA LEU A 103 -16.24 13.23 10.87
C LEU A 103 -14.91 13.59 10.18
N CYS A 104 -14.95 14.06 8.94
CA CYS A 104 -13.75 14.51 8.22
C CYS A 104 -13.07 15.69 8.93
N ARG A 105 -13.84 16.70 9.37
CA ARG A 105 -13.31 17.86 10.08
C ARG A 105 -12.74 17.50 11.45
N ASP A 106 -13.38 16.57 12.16
CA ASP A 106 -12.86 16.03 13.43
C ASP A 106 -11.56 15.24 13.23
N ALA A 107 -11.52 14.38 12.21
CA ALA A 107 -10.33 13.64 11.85
C ALA A 107 -9.18 14.58 11.46
N GLN A 108 -9.49 15.64 10.71
CA GLN A 108 -8.54 16.68 10.35
C GLN A 108 -7.98 17.40 11.57
N ALA A 109 -8.81 17.76 12.55
CA ALA A 109 -8.36 18.38 13.79
C ALA A 109 -7.39 17.45 14.55
N LYS A 110 -7.69 16.16 14.60
CA LYS A 110 -6.81 15.14 15.22
C LYS A 110 -5.48 15.00 14.48
N ILE A 111 -5.47 14.99 13.14
CA ILE A 111 -4.22 14.95 12.36
C ILE A 111 -3.38 16.22 12.58
N ARG A 112 -4.02 17.39 12.63
CA ARG A 112 -3.33 18.65 12.94
C ARG A 112 -2.67 18.60 14.32
N ALA A 113 -3.36 18.05 15.32
CA ALA A 113 -2.84 17.89 16.67
C ALA A 113 -1.72 16.85 16.76
N LEU A 114 -1.78 15.78 15.96
CA LEU A 114 -0.77 14.72 15.93
C LEU A 114 0.61 15.25 15.51
N GLY A 115 0.65 16.19 14.55
CA GLY A 115 1.88 16.86 14.10
C GLY A 115 2.91 15.97 13.38
N THR A 116 2.67 14.66 13.30
CA THR A 116 3.54 13.72 12.57
C THR A 116 3.37 13.88 11.06
N ARG A 117 4.39 13.46 10.30
CA ARG A 117 4.45 13.58 8.84
C ARG A 117 5.03 12.33 8.20
N ASN A 118 4.61 11.17 8.70
CA ASN A 118 5.08 9.87 8.24
C ASN A 118 3.89 8.92 8.01
N LYS A 119 4.16 7.64 7.73
CA LYS A 119 3.14 6.62 7.48
C LYS A 119 2.06 6.56 8.57
N SER A 120 2.45 6.72 9.85
CA SER A 120 1.49 6.68 10.96
C SER A 120 0.41 7.76 10.87
N THR A 121 0.70 8.90 10.22
CA THR A 121 -0.28 9.96 9.98
C THR A 121 -1.37 9.50 9.01
N ALA A 122 -0.98 8.83 7.92
CA ALA A 122 -1.94 8.28 6.95
C ALA A 122 -2.74 7.13 7.57
N ASP A 123 -2.10 6.24 8.32
CA ASP A 123 -2.76 5.15 9.04
C ASP A 123 -3.80 5.68 10.04
N THR A 124 -3.43 6.72 10.82
CA THR A 124 -4.32 7.37 11.79
C THR A 124 -5.50 8.02 11.08
N TRP A 125 -5.26 8.75 9.98
CA TRP A 125 -6.33 9.37 9.19
C TRP A 125 -7.33 8.33 8.68
N ASN A 126 -6.83 7.26 8.04
CA ASN A 126 -7.66 6.20 7.52
C ASN A 126 -8.47 5.52 8.63
N THR A 127 -7.85 5.28 9.78
CA THR A 127 -8.53 4.69 10.95
C THR A 127 -9.64 5.58 11.49
N LEU A 128 -9.41 6.90 11.58
CA LEU A 128 -10.40 7.86 12.07
C LEU A 128 -11.65 7.94 11.18
N LEU A 129 -11.51 7.65 9.90
CA LEU A 129 -12.61 7.63 8.93
C LEU A 129 -13.24 6.24 8.76
N GLY A 130 -12.82 5.24 9.54
CA GLY A 130 -13.35 3.87 9.47
C GLY A 130 -12.64 2.94 8.48
N PHE A 131 -11.55 3.37 7.86
CA PHE A 131 -10.74 2.59 6.91
C PHE A 131 -9.46 2.05 7.55
N GLY A 132 -9.54 1.57 8.79
CA GLY A 132 -8.41 0.95 9.48
C GLY A 132 -7.84 -0.21 8.66
N GLY A 133 -6.50 -0.27 8.54
CA GLY A 133 -5.83 -1.30 7.73
C GLY A 133 -5.80 -1.03 6.21
N ALA A 134 -6.28 0.14 5.75
CA ALA A 134 -6.12 0.54 4.36
C ALA A 134 -4.66 0.51 3.91
N LEU A 135 -4.43 0.06 2.67
CA LEU A 135 -3.11 0.04 2.06
C LEU A 135 -2.64 1.48 1.79
N THR A 136 -1.70 1.98 2.59
CA THR A 136 -1.18 3.35 2.47
C THR A 136 -0.07 3.52 1.44
N ASN A 137 0.29 2.45 0.72
CA ASN A 137 1.30 2.45 -0.36
C ASN A 137 0.80 1.59 -1.54
N PRO A 138 -0.31 1.96 -2.19
CA PRO A 138 -0.89 1.19 -3.28
C PRO A 138 -0.08 1.26 -4.58
N ASP A 139 0.77 2.28 -4.77
CA ASP A 139 1.52 2.46 -6.02
C ASP A 139 2.86 1.70 -6.01
N GLY A 140 3.14 0.94 -4.94
CA GLY A 140 4.35 0.12 -4.84
C GLY A 140 5.64 0.93 -4.62
N GLY A 141 5.52 2.16 -4.12
CA GLY A 141 6.65 2.97 -3.69
C GLY A 141 7.39 2.34 -2.50
N ALA A 142 8.45 2.99 -2.02
CA ALA A 142 9.06 2.55 -0.75
C ALA A 142 8.03 2.67 0.38
N THR A 143 7.98 1.68 1.28
CA THR A 143 7.02 1.65 2.41
C THR A 143 7.45 2.55 3.56
N GLU A 144 8.76 2.83 3.67
CA GLU A 144 9.38 3.59 4.75
C GLU A 144 10.65 4.30 4.25
N PRO A 145 11.00 5.46 4.83
CA PRO A 145 12.28 6.11 4.55
C PRO A 145 13.45 5.14 4.75
N GLY A 146 14.15 4.82 3.65
CA GLY A 146 15.29 3.92 3.67
C GLY A 146 14.98 2.43 3.45
N ALA A 147 13.75 2.03 3.16
CA ALA A 147 13.41 0.63 2.86
C ALA A 147 14.28 0.01 1.74
N ALA A 148 14.58 0.80 0.70
CA ALA A 148 15.46 0.38 -0.39
C ALA A 148 16.92 0.16 0.05
N VAL A 149 17.43 0.94 1.02
CA VAL A 149 18.79 0.73 1.54
C VAL A 149 18.86 -0.45 2.51
N THR A 150 17.80 -0.74 3.26
CA THR A 150 17.73 -1.96 4.09
C THR A 150 17.74 -3.23 3.24
N ASP A 151 17.06 -3.25 2.09
CA ASP A 151 17.07 -4.41 1.19
C ASP A 151 18.42 -4.58 0.49
N LEU A 152 19.06 -3.49 0.06
CA LEU A 152 20.43 -3.55 -0.48
C LEU A 152 21.45 -4.01 0.57
N LYS A 153 21.30 -3.57 1.83
CA LYS A 153 22.17 -3.97 2.95
C LYS A 153 21.92 -5.43 3.38
N LYS A 154 20.67 -5.90 3.34
CA LYS A 154 20.32 -7.33 3.51
C LYS A 154 20.88 -8.21 2.39
N ARG A 155 20.84 -7.77 1.13
CA ARG A 155 21.41 -8.50 -0.01
C ARG A 155 22.95 -8.50 -0.01
N GLY A 156 23.57 -7.46 0.55
CA GLY A 156 25.03 -7.41 0.77
C GLY A 156 25.51 -8.36 1.87
N SER A 157 24.68 -8.61 2.89
CA SER A 157 24.90 -9.68 3.86
C SER A 157 24.43 -11.01 3.27
N LYS A 158 25.23 -11.60 2.37
CA LYS A 158 25.01 -12.95 1.82
C LYS A 158 24.71 -13.94 2.96
N ARG A 159 23.44 -14.24 3.20
CA ARG A 159 23.08 -15.57 3.69
C ARG A 159 23.48 -16.50 2.56
N ALA A 160 24.51 -17.32 2.81
CA ALA A 160 24.74 -18.50 2.00
C ALA A 160 23.49 -19.37 2.15
N ILE A 161 22.51 -19.15 1.27
CA ILE A 161 21.41 -20.09 1.10
C ILE A 161 22.09 -21.35 0.57
N ALA A 162 22.21 -22.36 1.42
CA ALA A 162 22.67 -23.66 0.99
C ALA A 162 21.76 -24.11 -0.14
N LEU A 163 22.33 -24.39 -1.31
CA LEU A 163 21.57 -24.93 -2.43
C LEU A 163 21.14 -26.34 -2.03
N ILE A 164 19.89 -26.52 -1.65
CA ILE A 164 19.32 -27.85 -1.39
C ILE A 164 18.86 -28.39 -2.75
N PRO A 165 19.53 -29.42 -3.31
CA PRO A 165 19.13 -29.98 -4.59
C PRO A 165 17.80 -30.72 -4.44
N CYS A 166 16.90 -30.51 -5.39
CA CYS A 166 15.64 -31.23 -5.41
C CYS A 166 15.88 -32.68 -5.85
N SER A 167 15.47 -33.61 -5.00
CA SER A 167 15.43 -35.03 -5.31
C SER A 167 14.14 -35.35 -6.09
N THR A 168 14.21 -36.27 -7.05
CA THR A 168 13.01 -36.83 -7.71
C THR A 168 12.25 -37.83 -6.84
N SER A 169 12.88 -38.34 -5.77
CA SER A 169 12.31 -39.43 -4.98
C SER A 169 11.57 -38.98 -3.72
N GLU A 170 11.71 -37.71 -3.30
CA GLU A 170 11.04 -37.19 -2.11
C GLU A 170 10.73 -35.70 -2.28
N TRP A 171 9.48 -35.32 -2.05
CA TRP A 171 9.01 -33.95 -2.22
C TRP A 171 9.37 -33.14 -0.97
N ILE A 172 10.25 -32.16 -1.11
CA ILE A 172 10.68 -31.27 -0.04
C ILE A 172 10.18 -29.85 -0.36
N ASP A 173 9.28 -29.31 0.47
CA ASP A 173 8.64 -27.99 0.27
C ASP A 173 9.62 -26.80 0.25
N THR A 174 10.85 -26.99 0.73
CA THR A 174 11.88 -25.92 0.81
C THR A 174 12.86 -25.90 -0.36
N CYS A 175 12.50 -26.51 -1.49
CA CYS A 175 13.43 -26.69 -2.59
C CYS A 175 13.53 -25.47 -3.52
N THR A 176 14.74 -24.92 -3.74
CA THR A 176 14.95 -23.64 -4.45
C THR A 176 15.35 -23.78 -5.93
N GLY A 177 14.98 -24.89 -6.58
CA GLY A 177 15.13 -25.10 -8.03
C GLY A 177 16.23 -26.09 -8.44
N TRP A 178 16.13 -26.56 -9.69
CA TRP A 178 17.02 -27.56 -10.29
C TRP A 178 18.37 -26.95 -10.71
N PRO A 179 19.50 -27.62 -10.50
CA PRO A 179 20.78 -27.15 -11.04
C PRO A 179 20.72 -27.14 -12.57
N ALA A 180 21.23 -26.06 -13.18
CA ALA A 180 21.34 -25.97 -14.63
C ALA A 180 22.18 -27.14 -15.17
N PRO A 181 21.81 -27.74 -16.33
CA PRO A 181 22.60 -28.80 -16.92
C PRO A 181 24.02 -28.29 -17.24
N GLU A 182 25.02 -29.10 -16.90
CA GLU A 182 26.43 -28.74 -17.08
C GLU A 182 26.70 -28.29 -18.53
N PRO A 183 27.46 -27.21 -18.74
CA PRO A 183 27.86 -26.82 -20.08
C PRO A 183 28.77 -27.89 -20.66
N VAL A 184 28.36 -28.50 -21.77
CA VAL A 184 29.21 -29.41 -22.56
C VAL A 184 30.44 -28.64 -23.03
N VAL A 185 31.55 -28.79 -22.29
CA VAL A 185 32.85 -28.24 -22.66
C VAL A 185 33.33 -28.98 -23.92
N LYS A 186 33.19 -28.35 -25.09
CA LYS A 186 33.95 -28.74 -26.28
C LYS A 186 35.43 -28.50 -25.96
N LYS A 187 36.17 -29.59 -25.71
CA LYS A 187 37.62 -29.59 -25.59
C LYS A 187 38.24 -28.92 -26.82
N ARG A 188 38.76 -27.71 -26.67
CA ARG A 188 39.77 -27.17 -27.57
C ARG A 188 41.11 -27.25 -26.84
N SER A 189 42.00 -28.03 -27.43
CA SER A 189 43.32 -28.40 -26.94
C SER A 189 44.10 -27.21 -26.38
N LEU A 190 44.68 -27.44 -25.20
CA LEU A 190 45.72 -26.61 -24.60
C LEU A 190 47.03 -26.87 -25.35
N GLU A 191 47.57 -25.84 -25.98
CA GLU A 191 49.00 -25.74 -26.31
C GLU A 191 49.53 -24.44 -25.65
N SER A 192 50.76 -24.53 -25.14
CA SER A 192 51.33 -23.77 -24.03
C SER A 192 51.83 -22.33 -24.32
N ALA A 193 51.61 -21.45 -23.31
CA ALA A 193 52.54 -20.44 -22.71
C ALA A 193 53.08 -19.25 -23.57
N PRO A 194 53.82 -18.26 -22.98
CA PRO A 194 53.38 -17.26 -21.99
C PRO A 194 53.78 -15.80 -22.37
N GLY A 195 53.14 -14.76 -21.80
CA GLY A 195 53.61 -13.37 -21.98
C GLY A 195 52.89 -12.30 -21.13
N LYS A 196 53.67 -11.54 -20.35
CA LYS A 196 53.28 -10.44 -19.43
C LYS A 196 52.40 -9.34 -20.08
N PRO A 197 51.52 -8.64 -19.33
CA PRO A 197 50.70 -7.57 -19.89
C PRO A 197 51.50 -6.26 -20.03
N LYS A 198 51.67 -5.78 -21.28
CA LYS A 198 52.06 -4.38 -21.55
C LYS A 198 50.81 -3.50 -21.60
N LYS A 199 50.85 -2.39 -20.86
CA LYS A 199 49.87 -1.29 -20.87
C LYS A 199 49.57 -0.87 -22.31
N ARG A 200 48.29 -0.91 -22.72
CA ARG A 200 47.86 -0.37 -24.02
C ARG A 200 47.09 0.93 -23.84
N THR A 201 47.74 2.00 -24.26
CA THR A 201 47.26 3.37 -24.42
C THR A 201 45.97 3.39 -25.25
N VAL A 202 44.92 4.01 -24.74
CA VAL A 202 43.66 4.23 -25.48
C VAL A 202 43.87 5.39 -26.45
N ARG A 203 44.09 5.08 -27.72
CA ARG A 203 43.91 6.04 -28.82
C ARG A 203 42.46 5.94 -29.30
N ARG A 204 41.74 7.04 -29.12
CA ARG A 204 40.35 7.28 -29.54
C ARG A 204 40.28 7.29 -31.07
N ALA A 205 39.73 6.24 -31.67
CA ALA A 205 39.37 6.22 -33.08
C ALA A 205 37.94 6.73 -33.25
N VAL A 206 37.79 7.75 -34.09
CA VAL A 206 36.51 8.33 -34.52
C VAL A 206 35.76 7.28 -35.35
N GLN A 207 34.56 6.91 -34.94
CA GLN A 207 33.68 6.03 -35.72
C GLN A 207 32.90 6.86 -36.77
N PRO A 208 32.78 6.41 -38.03
CA PRO A 208 31.86 7.01 -39.01
C PRO A 208 30.40 6.63 -38.73
N PRO A 209 29.41 7.41 -39.22
CA PRO A 209 28.02 7.27 -38.82
C PRO A 209 27.38 5.98 -39.36
N MET A 210 26.79 5.20 -38.45
CA MET A 210 25.99 4.03 -38.81
C MET A 210 24.67 4.44 -39.46
N LYS A 211 24.39 3.84 -40.61
CA LYS A 211 23.13 3.96 -41.35
C LYS A 211 21.98 3.37 -40.53
N ARG A 212 20.85 4.09 -40.48
CA ARG A 212 19.60 3.73 -39.81
C ARG A 212 19.03 2.44 -40.42
N SER A 213 19.14 1.31 -39.71
CA SER A 213 18.51 0.05 -40.13
C SER A 213 17.01 0.10 -39.84
N GLU A 214 16.20 -0.19 -40.85
CA GLU A 214 14.75 -0.38 -40.74
C GLU A 214 14.40 -1.46 -39.71
N LYS A 215 13.54 -1.09 -38.77
CA LYS A 215 13.05 -1.96 -37.71
C LYS A 215 11.96 -2.87 -38.30
N SER A 216 12.36 -4.03 -38.82
CA SER A 216 11.43 -5.10 -39.19
C SER A 216 10.59 -5.48 -37.96
N LYS A 217 9.29 -5.18 -38.00
CA LYS A 217 8.31 -5.65 -37.02
C LYS A 217 8.21 -7.17 -37.18
N ARG A 218 8.91 -7.94 -36.34
CA ARG A 218 8.59 -9.36 -36.13
C ARG A 218 7.22 -9.43 -35.48
N GLN A 219 6.20 -9.68 -36.30
CA GLN A 219 4.84 -9.97 -35.88
C GLN A 219 4.88 -11.34 -35.18
N ARG A 220 4.86 -11.35 -33.84
CA ARG A 220 4.72 -12.59 -33.07
C ARG A 220 3.26 -13.02 -33.15
N GLN A 221 3.00 -14.24 -33.61
CA GLN A 221 1.66 -14.82 -33.58
C GLN A 221 1.21 -14.96 -32.12
N PHE A 222 -0.01 -14.50 -31.84
CA PHE A 222 -0.62 -14.60 -30.52
C PHE A 222 -1.00 -16.05 -30.25
N VAL A 223 -0.52 -16.59 -29.12
CA VAL A 223 -0.83 -17.94 -28.66
C VAL A 223 -1.66 -17.79 -27.37
N PRO A 224 -2.96 -18.16 -27.38
CA PRO A 224 -3.82 -18.03 -26.21
C PRO A 224 -3.44 -19.06 -25.14
N CYS A 225 -3.47 -18.66 -23.87
CA CYS A 225 -3.35 -19.59 -22.75
C CYS A 225 -4.53 -20.57 -22.70
N SER A 226 -4.26 -21.88 -22.56
CA SER A 226 -5.27 -22.89 -22.24
C SER A 226 -5.40 -23.08 -20.73
N THR A 227 -6.60 -23.36 -20.24
CA THR A 227 -6.85 -23.71 -18.83
C THR A 227 -6.64 -25.19 -18.52
N GLN A 228 -6.50 -26.05 -19.53
CA GLN A 228 -6.36 -27.50 -19.35
C GLN A 228 -4.92 -28.00 -19.44
N GLU A 229 -4.03 -27.24 -20.09
CA GLU A 229 -2.63 -27.60 -20.25
C GLU A 229 -1.76 -26.34 -20.16
N TRP A 230 -0.71 -26.40 -19.34
CA TRP A 230 0.15 -25.25 -19.10
C TRP A 230 1.21 -25.16 -20.19
N ILE A 231 1.18 -24.07 -20.97
CA ILE A 231 2.12 -23.80 -22.06
C ILE A 231 2.99 -22.60 -21.65
N ASP A 232 4.29 -22.83 -21.53
CA ASP A 232 5.30 -21.85 -21.09
C ASP A 232 5.42 -20.60 -21.99
N GLU A 233 4.96 -20.66 -23.24
CA GLU A 233 5.14 -19.61 -24.25
C GLU A 233 3.86 -18.80 -24.56
N CYS A 234 2.83 -18.86 -23.71
CA CYS A 234 1.61 -18.11 -23.97
C CYS A 234 1.79 -16.59 -23.79
N THR A 235 1.17 -15.82 -24.68
CA THR A 235 1.37 -14.36 -24.81
C THR A 235 0.15 -13.53 -24.38
N GLY A 236 -0.86 -14.16 -23.78
CA GLY A 236 -2.00 -13.50 -23.15
C GLY A 236 -3.24 -14.40 -23.04
N TRP A 237 -4.17 -14.02 -22.15
CA TRP A 237 -5.54 -14.55 -22.11
C TRP A 237 -6.42 -13.72 -23.05
N PRO A 238 -7.40 -14.32 -23.77
CA PRO A 238 -8.36 -13.56 -24.56
C PRO A 238 -9.20 -12.60 -23.72
#